data_AF-A0A661C2H6-F1
#
_entry.id   AF-A0A661C2H6-F1
#
_cell.length_a   1.000
_cell.length_b   1.000
_cell.length_c   1.000
_cell.angle_alpha   90.00
_cell.angle_beta   90.00
_cell.angle_gamma   90.00
#
_symmetry.space_group_name_H-M   'P 1'
#
loop_
_entity.id
_entity.type
_entity.pdbx_description
1 polymer ?
#
loop_
_entity_poly.entity_id
_entity_poly.type
_entity_poly.pdbx_seq_one_letter_code
_entity_poly.pdbx_strand_id
1 'polypeptide(L)'
;MITYKELNEQNHRITELSNVLRYLLRDRSMCDTATCCNLFGNYMTQVKEHIDIVDKNMYSDLLASPDERVNNVAKNFMSGSVEVKKILQKFNKQWCPSKGNATGNLKIKDHGKFLNAIDELFDIVLERILNETEHLYPLVRSLGA
;
A
#
# COMPACT_ATOMS: atom_id res chain seq x y z
N MET A 1 -10.61 -2.36 -17.79
CA MET A 1 -9.91 -3.54 -17.25
C MET A 1 -8.46 -3.14 -17.12
N ILE A 2 -7.92 -3.11 -15.90
CA ILE A 2 -6.51 -2.76 -15.69
C ILE A 2 -5.62 -3.89 -16.21
N THR A 3 -4.52 -3.53 -16.85
CA THR A 3 -3.54 -4.48 -17.36
C THR A 3 -2.56 -4.90 -16.26
N TYR A 4 -2.00 -6.10 -16.40
CA TYR A 4 -0.91 -6.57 -15.53
C TYR A 4 0.27 -5.60 -15.53
N LYS A 5 0.57 -4.99 -16.68
CA LYS A 5 1.65 -4.01 -16.81
C LYS A 5 1.41 -2.80 -15.90
N GLU A 6 0.20 -2.26 -15.89
CA GLU A 6 -0.18 -1.12 -15.04
C GLU A 6 -0.11 -1.48 -13.54
N LEU A 7 -0.53 -2.69 -13.14
CA LEU A 7 -0.38 -3.15 -11.74
C LEU A 7 1.10 -3.27 -11.34
N ASN A 8 1.93 -3.82 -12.21
CA ASN A 8 3.36 -3.95 -11.93
C ASN A 8 4.07 -2.58 -11.87
N GLU A 9 3.65 -1.62 -12.69
CA GLU A 9 4.14 -0.25 -12.64
C GLU A 9 3.74 0.45 -11.33
N GLN A 10 2.52 0.23 -10.83
CA GLN A 10 2.10 0.71 -9.51
C GLN A 10 2.95 0.10 -8.39
N ASN A 11 3.17 -1.22 -8.40
CA ASN A 11 4.04 -1.89 -7.42
C ASN A 11 5.46 -1.33 -7.43
N HIS A 12 6.02 -1.13 -8.62
CA HIS A 12 7.35 -0.56 -8.78
C HIS A 12 7.42 0.84 -8.17
N ARG A 13 6.44 1.70 -8.47
CA ARG A 13 6.41 3.07 -7.95
C ARG A 13 6.22 3.13 -6.44
N ILE A 14 5.33 2.30 -5.89
CA ILE A 14 5.14 2.20 -4.44
C ILE A 14 6.43 1.73 -3.76
N THR A 15 7.09 0.71 -4.32
CA THR A 15 8.36 0.18 -3.79
C THR A 15 9.46 1.25 -3.79
N GLU A 16 9.58 2.01 -4.88
CA GLU A 16 10.53 3.12 -4.96
C GLU A 16 10.26 4.17 -3.88
N LEU A 17 9.00 4.59 -3.71
CA LEU A 17 8.61 5.55 -2.70
C LEU A 17 8.86 5.04 -1.28
N SER A 18 8.56 3.78 -0.98
CA SER A 18 8.88 3.15 0.32
C SER A 18 10.37 3.25 0.62
N ASN A 19 11.22 2.93 -0.35
CA ASN A 19 12.67 2.98 -0.16
C ASN A 19 13.16 4.42 0.05
N VAL A 20 12.74 5.36 -0.78
CA VAL A 20 13.14 6.78 -0.67
C VAL A 20 12.69 7.37 0.67
N LEU A 21 11.44 7.16 1.06
CA LEU A 21 10.90 7.68 2.30
C LEU A 21 11.55 7.04 3.53
N ARG A 22 11.88 5.75 3.50
CA ARG A 22 12.60 5.06 4.57
C ARG A 22 13.97 5.68 4.87
N TYR A 23 14.65 6.25 3.86
CA TYR A 23 15.87 7.04 4.09
C TYR A 23 15.56 8.47 4.53
N LEU A 24 14.66 9.16 3.83
CA LEU A 24 14.37 10.57 4.08
C LEU A 24 13.85 10.82 5.50
N LEU A 25 12.96 9.95 5.98
CA LEU A 25 12.29 10.10 7.28
C LEU A 25 13.22 9.84 8.47
N ARG A 26 14.40 9.25 8.26
CA ARG A 26 15.41 9.04 9.33
C ARG A 26 16.03 10.34 9.82
N ASP A 27 16.01 11.39 9.01
CA ASP A 27 16.40 12.72 9.45
C ASP A 27 15.16 13.51 9.88
N ARG A 28 15.09 13.88 11.16
CA ARG A 28 13.92 14.60 11.70
C ARG A 28 13.67 15.92 10.98
N SER A 29 14.72 16.61 10.55
CA SER A 29 14.60 17.90 9.87
C SER A 29 13.92 17.77 8.51
N MET A 30 14.05 16.61 7.86
CA MET A 30 13.43 16.34 6.57
C MET A 30 11.92 16.16 6.67
N CYS A 31 11.42 15.59 7.78
CA CYS A 31 10.00 15.31 7.95
C CYS A 31 9.11 16.56 7.95
N ASP A 32 9.64 17.74 8.31
CA ASP A 32 8.89 19.00 8.31
C ASP A 32 8.96 19.74 6.95
N THR A 33 9.72 19.21 5.98
CA THR A 33 9.82 19.83 4.66
C THR A 33 8.55 19.57 3.83
N ALA A 34 8.15 20.56 3.03
CA ALA A 34 7.04 20.41 2.10
C ALA A 34 7.28 19.26 1.11
N THR A 35 8.53 19.08 0.66
CA THR A 35 8.93 18.00 -0.25
C THR A 35 8.67 16.62 0.37
N CYS A 36 9.11 16.40 1.62
CA CYS A 36 8.86 15.13 2.31
C CYS A 36 7.36 14.89 2.52
N CYS A 37 6.61 15.93 2.94
CA CYS A 37 5.16 15.81 3.12
C CYS A 37 4.44 15.47 1.81
N ASN A 38 4.84 16.06 0.68
CA ASN A 38 4.27 15.75 -0.63
C ASN A 38 4.60 14.33 -1.09
N LEU A 39 5.86 13.90 -0.93
CA LEU A 39 6.27 12.51 -1.25
C LEU A 39 5.49 11.51 -0.40
N PHE A 40 5.32 11.78 0.89
CA PHE A 40 4.57 10.93 1.80
C PHE A 40 3.08 10.89 1.45
N GLY A 41 2.44 12.04 1.17
CA GLY A 41 1.05 12.10 0.74
C GLY A 41 0.80 11.37 -0.58
N ASN A 42 1.72 11.50 -1.54
CA ASN A 42 1.69 10.74 -2.78
C ASN A 42 1.82 9.24 -2.54
N TYR A 43 2.76 8.79 -1.68
CA TYR A 43 2.88 7.39 -1.29
C TYR A 43 1.57 6.84 -0.72
N MET A 44 0.98 7.52 0.26
CA MET A 44 -0.27 7.08 0.89
C MET A 44 -1.43 7.00 -0.11
N THR A 45 -1.47 7.92 -1.09
CA THR A 45 -2.46 7.94 -2.17
C THR A 45 -2.27 6.74 -3.09
N GLN A 46 -1.05 6.49 -3.57
CA GLN A 46 -0.75 5.38 -4.47
C GLN A 46 -1.02 4.02 -3.84
N VAL A 47 -0.63 3.81 -2.58
CA VAL A 47 -0.93 2.56 -1.86
C VAL A 47 -2.44 2.34 -1.77
N LYS A 48 -3.20 3.38 -1.38
CA LYS A 48 -4.66 3.27 -1.28
C LYS A 48 -5.30 2.95 -2.63
N GLU A 49 -4.94 3.69 -3.68
CA GLU A 49 -5.47 3.52 -5.02
C GLU A 49 -5.15 2.14 -5.59
N HIS A 50 -3.91 1.67 -5.40
CA HIS A 50 -3.48 0.35 -5.81
C HIS A 50 -4.33 -0.76 -5.15
N ILE A 51 -4.51 -0.71 -3.83
CA ILE A 51 -5.35 -1.69 -3.13
C ILE A 51 -6.80 -1.62 -3.62
N ASP A 52 -7.35 -0.42 -3.82
CA ASP A 52 -8.72 -0.25 -4.35
C ASP A 52 -8.88 -0.82 -5.77
N ILE A 53 -7.84 -0.72 -6.60
CA ILE A 53 -7.83 -1.26 -7.95
C ILE A 53 -7.74 -2.79 -7.93
N VAL A 54 -6.81 -3.36 -7.17
CA VAL A 54 -6.69 -4.82 -7.01
C VAL A 54 -8.01 -5.39 -6.49
N ASP A 55 -8.60 -4.73 -5.50
CA ASP A 55 -9.87 -5.15 -4.90
C ASP A 55 -11.05 -5.15 -5.87
N LYS A 56 -11.10 -4.17 -6.77
CA LYS A 56 -12.19 -4.02 -7.75
C LYS A 56 -12.04 -4.92 -8.96
N ASN A 57 -10.82 -5.20 -9.40
CA ASN A 57 -10.57 -5.80 -10.72
C ASN A 57 -10.16 -7.27 -10.68
N MET A 58 -9.65 -7.79 -9.55
CA MET A 58 -9.05 -9.14 -9.55
C MET A 58 -9.94 -10.21 -8.92
N TYR A 59 -10.82 -9.87 -7.98
CA TYR A 59 -11.46 -10.90 -7.15
C TYR A 59 -12.73 -11.50 -7.75
N SER A 60 -13.46 -10.82 -8.64
CA SER A 60 -14.72 -11.36 -9.19
C SER A 60 -14.51 -12.71 -9.89
N ASP A 61 -13.47 -12.79 -10.73
CA ASP A 61 -13.20 -13.96 -11.55
C ASP A 61 -12.54 -15.07 -10.72
N LEU A 62 -11.68 -14.69 -9.77
CA LEU A 62 -11.06 -15.63 -8.84
C LEU A 62 -12.07 -16.29 -7.89
N LEU A 63 -13.04 -15.52 -7.40
CA LEU A 63 -14.09 -16.04 -6.52
C LEU A 63 -15.10 -16.93 -7.26
N ALA A 64 -15.26 -16.74 -8.57
CA ALA A 64 -16.11 -17.58 -9.41
C ALA A 64 -15.43 -18.91 -9.82
N SER A 65 -14.14 -19.09 -9.54
CA SER A 65 -13.40 -20.32 -9.85
C SER A 65 -13.97 -21.53 -9.10
N PRO A 66 -14.12 -22.70 -9.76
CA PRO A 66 -14.54 -23.93 -9.11
C PRO A 66 -13.41 -24.58 -8.26
N ASP A 67 -12.16 -24.14 -8.39
CA ASP A 67 -11.06 -24.62 -7.55
C ASP A 67 -11.07 -23.87 -6.20
N GLU A 68 -11.36 -24.59 -5.13
CA GLU A 68 -11.42 -24.05 -3.76
C GLU A 68 -10.11 -23.38 -3.33
N ARG A 69 -8.95 -23.85 -3.82
CA ARG A 69 -7.66 -23.23 -3.52
C ARG A 69 -7.56 -21.83 -4.09
N VAL A 70 -8.05 -21.64 -5.31
CA VAL A 70 -8.10 -20.34 -6.01
C VAL A 70 -9.00 -19.37 -5.24
N ASN A 71 -10.17 -19.85 -4.84
CA ASN A 71 -11.12 -19.08 -4.05
C ASN A 71 -10.54 -18.66 -2.69
N ASN A 72 -9.83 -19.58 -2.01
CA ASN A 72 -9.20 -19.31 -0.72
C ASN A 72 -8.06 -18.30 -0.83
N VAL A 73 -7.24 -18.36 -1.89
CA VAL A 73 -6.21 -17.34 -2.16
C VAL A 73 -6.87 -15.97 -2.31
N ALA A 74 -7.91 -15.83 -3.13
CA ALA A 74 -8.62 -14.57 -3.32
C ALA A 74 -9.20 -14.01 -2.01
N LYS A 75 -9.83 -14.85 -1.19
CA LYS A 75 -10.36 -14.47 0.13
C LYS A 75 -9.26 -13.96 1.08
N ASN A 76 -8.09 -14.62 1.08
CA ASN A 76 -6.96 -14.19 1.90
C ASN A 76 -6.44 -12.81 1.47
N PHE A 77 -6.30 -12.57 0.17
CA PHE A 77 -5.91 -11.24 -0.35
C PHE A 77 -6.93 -10.15 -0.01
N MET A 78 -8.24 -10.44 -0.15
CA MET A 78 -9.31 -9.53 0.26
C MET A 78 -9.24 -9.16 1.74
N SER A 79 -9.04 -10.16 2.62
CA SER A 79 -8.90 -9.91 4.06
C SER A 79 -7.67 -9.05 4.34
N GLY A 80 -6.54 -9.36 3.71
CA GLY A 80 -5.32 -8.56 3.82
C GLY A 80 -5.51 -7.11 3.35
N SER A 81 -6.29 -6.86 2.29
CA SER A 81 -6.57 -5.49 1.82
C SER A 81 -7.29 -4.65 2.87
N VAL A 82 -8.25 -5.26 3.57
CA VAL A 82 -8.99 -4.59 4.65
C VAL A 82 -8.05 -4.23 5.81
N GLU A 83 -7.12 -5.12 6.14
CA GLU A 83 -6.14 -4.88 7.20
C GLU A 83 -5.18 -3.74 6.86
N VAL A 84 -4.58 -3.77 5.67
CA VAL A 84 -3.69 -2.69 5.21
C VAL A 84 -4.42 -1.34 5.20
N LYS A 85 -5.66 -1.30 4.72
CA LYS A 85 -6.50 -0.09 4.74
C LYS A 85 -6.73 0.43 6.18
N LYS A 86 -6.98 -0.45 7.15
CA LYS A 86 -7.13 -0.07 8.56
C LYS A 86 -5.83 0.50 9.13
N ILE A 87 -4.68 -0.11 8.83
CA ILE A 87 -3.37 0.36 9.26
C ILE A 87 -3.08 1.75 8.68
N LEU A 88 -3.29 1.94 7.37
CA LEU A 88 -3.15 3.25 6.71
C LEU A 88 -4.03 4.32 7.34
N GLN A 89 -5.30 4.00 7.64
CA GLN A 89 -6.22 4.94 8.29
C GLN A 89 -5.77 5.29 9.71
N LYS A 90 -5.33 4.30 10.50
CA LYS A 90 -4.81 4.51 11.86
C LYS A 90 -3.55 5.37 11.83
N PHE A 91 -2.62 5.06 10.93
CA PHE A 91 -1.39 5.82 10.72
C PHE A 91 -1.70 7.28 10.39
N ASN A 92 -2.56 7.52 9.38
CA ASN A 92 -2.98 8.86 8.99
C ASN A 92 -3.58 9.63 10.17
N LYS A 93 -4.51 9.04 10.93
CA LYS A 93 -5.12 9.69 12.09
C LYS A 93 -4.10 10.08 13.16
N GLN A 94 -3.07 9.26 13.35
CA GLN A 94 -2.07 9.47 14.38
C GLN A 94 -1.02 10.52 13.98
N TRP A 95 -0.57 10.49 12.72
CA TRP A 95 0.61 11.24 12.28
C TRP A 95 0.31 12.36 11.28
N CYS A 96 -0.89 12.39 10.68
CA CYS A 96 -1.34 13.40 9.71
C CYS A 96 -2.66 14.04 10.18
N PRO A 97 -2.63 15.09 11.02
CA PRO A 97 -3.84 15.73 11.53
C PRO A 97 -4.66 16.33 10.39
N SER A 98 -5.91 15.88 10.27
CA SER A 98 -6.83 16.29 9.21
C SER A 98 -7.20 17.78 9.33
N LYS A 99 -6.67 18.62 8.45
CA LYS A 99 -7.24 19.93 8.12
C LYS A 99 -7.43 20.00 6.61
N GLY A 100 -8.57 19.50 6.14
CA GLY A 100 -9.15 19.79 4.82
C GLY A 100 -8.45 19.19 3.59
N ASN A 101 -7.15 18.94 3.64
CA ASN A 101 -6.36 18.49 2.48
C ASN A 101 -5.55 17.24 2.83
N ALA A 102 -5.46 16.29 1.89
CA ALA A 102 -4.67 15.05 2.00
C ALA A 102 -3.14 15.28 2.13
N THR A 103 -2.71 16.53 2.26
CA THR A 103 -1.32 17.01 2.38
C THR A 103 -1.10 17.74 3.71
N GLY A 104 -1.61 17.19 4.82
CA GLY A 104 -1.35 17.71 6.14
C GLY A 104 0.10 17.43 6.57
N ASN A 105 0.80 18.44 7.10
CA ASN A 105 2.16 18.27 7.62
C ASN A 105 2.23 17.13 8.65
N LEU A 106 3.31 16.34 8.61
CA LEU A 106 3.56 15.29 9.57
C LEU A 106 3.67 15.87 10.99
N LYS A 107 2.87 15.37 11.93
CA LYS A 107 2.89 15.80 13.33
C LYS A 107 3.70 14.82 14.18
N ILE A 108 5.02 14.95 14.12
CA ILE A 108 5.95 14.05 14.81
C ILE A 108 6.38 14.67 16.13
N LYS A 109 5.76 14.23 17.24
CA LYS A 109 6.18 14.58 18.60
C LYS A 109 7.36 13.73 19.09
N ASP A 110 7.36 12.46 18.72
CA ASP A 110 8.37 11.47 19.08
C ASP A 110 8.83 10.82 17.77
N HIS A 111 10.04 11.15 17.35
CA HIS A 111 10.59 10.72 16.07
C HIS A 111 10.89 9.23 16.05
N GLY A 112 11.36 8.65 17.16
CA GLY A 112 11.62 7.21 17.26
C GLY A 112 10.34 6.39 17.12
N LYS A 113 9.25 6.81 17.79
CA LYS A 113 7.94 6.15 17.64
C LYS A 113 7.37 6.30 16.22
N PHE A 114 7.59 7.45 15.60
CA PHE A 114 7.19 7.65 14.21
C PHE A 114 7.96 6.71 13.27
N LEU A 115 9.27 6.61 13.44
CA LEU A 115 10.13 5.73 12.64
C LEU A 115 9.71 4.27 12.74
N ASN A 116 9.48 3.77 13.95
CA ASN A 116 9.00 2.39 14.13
C ASN A 116 7.65 2.16 13.42
N ALA A 117 6.70 3.10 13.59
CA ALA A 117 5.38 2.97 12.98
C ALA A 117 5.41 3.07 11.45
N ILE A 118 6.29 3.91 10.88
CA ILE A 118 6.38 4.04 9.43
C ILE A 118 7.15 2.87 8.80
N ASP A 119 8.17 2.35 9.50
CA ASP A 119 8.88 1.16 9.03
C ASP A 119 7.95 -0.06 9.00
N GLU A 120 7.13 -0.25 10.04
CA GLU A 120 6.08 -1.28 10.06
C GLU A 120 5.10 -1.11 8.89
N LEU A 121 4.68 0.13 8.60
CA LEU A 121 3.81 0.40 7.45
C LEU A 121 4.49 0.02 6.12
N PHE A 122 5.77 0.36 5.94
CA PHE A 122 6.50 0.00 4.72
C PHE A 122 6.64 -1.51 4.58
N ASP A 123 6.99 -2.22 5.65
CA ASP A 123 7.16 -3.67 5.60
C ASP A 123 5.86 -4.37 5.21
N ILE A 124 4.72 -3.96 5.79
CA ILE A 124 3.40 -4.51 5.45
C ILE A 124 3.01 -4.25 3.99
N VAL A 125 3.30 -3.05 3.47
CA VAL A 125 3.00 -2.72 2.06
C VAL A 125 3.92 -3.49 1.09
N LEU A 126 5.21 -3.62 1.42
CA LEU A 126 6.17 -4.36 0.59
C LEU A 126 5.89 -5.86 0.61
N GLU A 127 5.56 -6.44 1.76
CA GLU A 127 5.13 -7.83 1.89
C GLU A 127 3.87 -8.08 1.06
N ARG A 128 2.92 -7.15 1.07
CA ARG A 128 1.74 -7.22 0.22
C ARG A 128 2.09 -7.26 -1.27
N ILE A 129 2.95 -6.35 -1.75
CA ILE A 129 3.41 -6.30 -3.15
C ILE A 129 4.11 -7.60 -3.55
N LEU A 130 4.93 -8.16 -2.66
CA LEU A 130 5.61 -9.43 -2.90
C LEU A 130 4.59 -10.56 -3.07
N ASN A 131 3.65 -10.70 -2.14
CA ASN A 131 2.59 -11.69 -2.21
C ASN A 131 1.76 -11.56 -3.49
N GLU A 132 1.43 -10.34 -3.91
CA GLU A 132 0.71 -10.13 -5.17
C GLU A 132 1.51 -10.64 -6.38
N THR A 133 2.80 -10.36 -6.40
CA THR A 133 3.70 -10.75 -7.49
C THR A 133 3.95 -12.26 -7.54
N GLU A 134 4.07 -12.90 -6.37
CA GLU A 134 4.41 -14.33 -6.25
C GLU A 134 3.20 -15.27 -6.25
N HIS A 135 2.02 -14.78 -5.86
CA HIS A 135 0.84 -15.63 -5.67
C HIS A 135 -0.38 -15.16 -6.45
N LEU A 136 -0.77 -13.89 -6.33
CA LEU A 136 -2.02 -13.40 -6.94
C LEU A 136 -1.92 -13.30 -8.46
N TYR A 137 -0.86 -12.67 -8.98
CA TYR A 137 -0.71 -12.43 -10.40
C TYR A 137 -0.50 -13.72 -11.21
N PRO A 138 0.32 -14.70 -10.78
CA PRO A 138 0.42 -15.99 -11.46
C PRO A 138 -0.93 -16.71 -11.54
N LEU A 139 -1.72 -16.64 -10.47
CA LEU A 139 -3.03 -17.27 -10.41
C LEU A 139 -4.02 -16.62 -11.39
N VAL A 140 -4.08 -15.29 -11.43
CA VAL A 140 -4.93 -14.55 -12.38
C VAL A 140 -4.55 -14.87 -13.83
N ARG A 141 -3.24 -14.96 -14.13
CA ARG A 141 -2.75 -15.37 -15.46
C ARG A 141 -3.12 -16.80 -15.84
N SER A 142 -3.27 -17.69 -14.87
CA SER A 142 -3.67 -19.08 -15.15
C SER A 142 -5.16 -19.23 -15.48
N LEU A 143 -6.00 -18.29 -15.03
CA LEU A 143 -7.45 -18.30 -15.22
C LEU A 143 -7.91 -17.45 -16.41
N GLY A 144 -7.13 -16.42 -16.76
CA GLY A 144 -7.34 -15.59 -17.94
C GLY A 144 -6.44 -16.03 -19.11
N ALA A 145 -6.95 -16.91 -19.97
CA ALA A 145 -6.55 -17.03 -21.37
C ALA A 145 -7.62 -16.40 -22.26
#